data_AF-A0A2G8PHN4-F1
#
_entry.id   AF-A0A2G8PHN4-F1
#
_cell.length_a   1.000
_cell.length_b   1.000
_cell.length_c   1.000
_cell.angle_alpha   90.00
_cell.angle_beta   90.00
_cell.angle_gamma   90.00
#
_symmetry.space_group_name_H-M   'P 1'
#
loop_
_entity.id
_entity.type
_entity.pdbx_description
1 polymer ?
#
loop_
_entity_poly.entity_id
_entity_poly.type
_entity_poly.pdbx_seq_one_letter_code
_entity_poly.pdbx_strand_id
1 'polypeptide(L)'
;MQTWVNPCISKAIVSRAKATDSTIAWADLTGIRERVNSQPRNKTERRRSNSWAFYQLRQFVYYKALRAGVKVVVGRRLQRSVSISEA
;
A
#
# COMPACT_ATOMS: atom_id res chain seq x y z
N MET A 1 5.09 -16.42 -7.16
CA MET A 1 4.30 -15.18 -7.17
C MET A 1 2.92 -15.50 -6.62
N GLN A 2 2.41 -14.77 -5.63
CA GLN A 2 1.07 -15.02 -5.06
C GLN A 2 -0.01 -14.45 -5.99
N THR A 3 -0.22 -15.08 -7.14
CA THR A 3 -1.05 -14.55 -8.24
C THR A 3 -2.51 -14.33 -7.83
N TRP A 4 -3.03 -15.14 -6.91
CA TRP A 4 -4.44 -15.12 -6.48
C TRP A 4 -4.73 -14.20 -5.29
N VAL A 5 -3.71 -13.84 -4.51
CA VAL A 5 -3.88 -13.09 -3.26
C VAL A 5 -4.26 -11.64 -3.53
N ASN A 6 -3.54 -10.95 -4.43
CA ASN A 6 -3.81 -9.56 -4.76
C ASN A 6 -5.21 -9.34 -5.40
N PRO A 7 -5.68 -10.19 -6.34
CA PRO A 7 -7.04 -10.13 -6.85
C PRO A 7 -8.10 -10.25 -5.74
N CYS A 8 -7.93 -11.16 -4.78
CA CYS A 8 -8.88 -11.35 -3.68
C CYS A 8 -8.87 -10.16 -2.72
N ILE A 9 -7.69 -9.75 -2.24
CA ILE A 9 -7.54 -8.63 -1.30
C ILE A 9 -8.11 -7.34 -1.88
N SER A 10 -7.76 -7.00 -3.13
CA SER A 10 -8.28 -5.79 -3.78
C SER A 10 -9.80 -5.78 -3.92
N LYS A 11 -10.42 -6.94 -4.22
CA LYS A 11 -11.89 -7.07 -4.29
C LYS A 11 -12.51 -6.83 -2.90
N ALA A 12 -11.94 -7.42 -1.86
CA ALA A 12 -12.42 -7.26 -0.49
C ALA A 12 -12.33 -5.81 -0.01
N ILE A 13 -11.20 -5.13 -0.26
CA ILE A 13 -11.01 -3.72 0.09
C ILE A 13 -12.08 -2.84 -0.58
N VAL A 14 -12.23 -2.96 -1.90
CA VAL A 14 -13.19 -2.14 -2.65
C VAL A 14 -14.63 -2.46 -2.27
N SER A 15 -14.96 -3.74 -2.08
CA SER A 15 -16.30 -4.14 -1.65
C SER A 15 -16.66 -3.56 -0.29
N ARG A 16 -15.73 -3.58 0.66
CA ARG A 16 -15.95 -3.01 1.99
C ARG A 16 -16.14 -1.49 1.90
N ALA A 17 -15.27 -0.79 1.19
CA ALA A 17 -15.37 0.66 1.04
C ALA A 17 -16.70 1.08 0.39
N LYS A 18 -17.16 0.33 -0.63
CA LYS A 18 -18.47 0.57 -1.24
C LYS A 18 -19.63 0.29 -0.29
N ALA A 19 -19.57 -0.78 0.49
CA ALA A 19 -20.64 -1.14 1.42
C ALA A 19 -20.79 -0.16 2.59
N THR A 20 -19.74 0.63 2.88
CA THR A 20 -19.71 1.59 3.98
C THR A 20 -19.62 3.04 3.50
N ASP A 21 -19.92 3.32 2.23
CA ASP A 21 -19.80 4.64 1.58
C ASP A 21 -18.50 5.39 1.94
N SER A 22 -17.40 4.63 2.01
CA SER A 22 -16.11 5.11 2.48
C SER A 22 -15.15 5.38 1.32
N THR A 23 -14.21 6.28 1.56
CA THR A 23 -13.08 6.54 0.66
C THR A 23 -11.89 5.66 1.02
N ILE A 24 -11.15 5.18 0.03
CA ILE A 24 -9.92 4.42 0.23
C ILE A 24 -8.74 5.39 0.31
N ALA A 25 -8.06 5.44 1.45
CA ALA A 25 -6.77 6.13 1.57
C ALA A 25 -5.62 5.15 1.28
N TRP A 26 -4.79 5.49 0.29
CA TRP A 26 -3.62 4.72 -0.10
C TRP A 26 -2.34 5.46 0.29
N ALA A 27 -1.45 4.81 1.03
CA ALA A 27 -0.14 5.37 1.35
C ALA A 27 0.82 5.24 0.16
N ASP A 28 1.68 6.24 -0.04
CA ASP A 28 2.84 6.05 -0.92
C ASP A 28 3.80 5.01 -0.30
N LEU A 29 3.90 3.86 -0.95
CA LEU A 29 4.78 2.75 -0.54
C LEU A 29 6.07 2.70 -1.38
N THR A 30 6.34 3.73 -2.19
CA THR A 30 7.62 3.85 -2.89
C THR A 30 8.76 3.80 -1.87
N GLY A 31 9.81 3.02 -2.15
CA GLY A 31 10.94 2.87 -1.23
C GLY A 31 10.67 1.98 0.01
N ILE A 32 9.52 1.30 0.10
CA ILE A 32 9.19 0.51 1.29
C ILE A 32 10.15 -0.66 1.52
N ARG A 33 10.69 -1.26 0.46
CA ARG A 33 11.56 -2.42 0.58
C ARG A 33 12.89 -2.03 1.21
N GLU A 34 13.48 -0.94 0.74
CA GLU A 34 14.71 -0.34 1.25
C GLU A 34 14.56 -0.07 2.74
N ARG A 35 13.54 0.69 3.13
CA ARG A 35 13.28 1.06 4.53
C ARG A 35 13.08 -0.15 5.44
N VAL A 36 12.23 -1.09 5.04
CA VAL A 36 11.88 -2.22 5.90
C VAL A 36 13.03 -3.24 5.91
N ASN A 37 13.84 -3.35 4.85
CA ASN A 37 15.04 -4.20 4.84
C ASN A 37 16.18 -3.68 5.71
N SER A 38 16.21 -2.38 6.04
CA SER A 38 17.14 -1.80 7.01
C SER A 38 16.81 -2.13 8.48
N GLN A 39 15.63 -2.68 8.78
CA GLN A 39 15.22 -3.03 10.13
C GLN A 39 15.63 -4.46 10.52
N PRO A 40 16.00 -4.73 11.79
CA PRO A 40 16.32 -6.08 12.26
C PRO A 40 15.07 -6.97 12.18
N ARG A 41 15.12 -7.98 11.30
CA ARG A 41 14.00 -8.91 11.02
C ARG A 41 14.52 -10.30 10.70
N ASN A 42 13.71 -11.31 10.96
CA ASN A 42 14.06 -12.68 10.62
C ASN A 42 14.00 -12.94 9.10
N LYS A 43 14.67 -14.01 8.64
CA LYS A 43 14.77 -14.39 7.21
C LYS A 43 13.40 -14.60 6.57
N THR A 44 12.45 -15.17 7.32
CA THR A 44 11.10 -15.49 6.84
C THR A 44 10.28 -14.25 6.54
N GLU A 45 10.29 -13.27 7.44
CA GLU A 45 9.61 -11.99 7.27
C GLU A 45 10.16 -11.21 6.09
N ARG A 46 11.49 -11.12 5.97
CA ARG A 46 12.15 -10.48 4.82
C ARG A 46 11.68 -11.11 3.50
N ARG A 47 11.66 -12.44 3.41
CA ARG A 47 11.20 -13.16 2.22
C ARG A 47 9.72 -12.88 1.92
N ARG A 48 8.84 -12.90 2.93
CA ARG A 48 7.41 -12.61 2.76
C ARG A 48 7.18 -11.19 2.23
N SER A 49 7.78 -10.17 2.86
CA SER A 49 7.62 -8.78 2.40
C SER A 49 8.22 -8.54 1.01
N ASN A 50 9.41 -9.09 0.73
CA ASN A 50 10.09 -8.86 -0.55
C ASN A 50 9.42 -9.60 -1.72
N SER A 51 8.76 -10.74 -1.46
CA SER A 51 8.03 -11.50 -2.48
C SER A 51 6.62 -10.96 -2.78
N TRP A 52 6.14 -9.97 -2.03
CA TRP A 52 4.83 -9.38 -2.27
C TRP A 52 4.88 -8.30 -3.35
N ALA A 53 4.00 -8.42 -4.34
CA ALA A 53 3.84 -7.48 -5.44
C ALA A 53 2.92 -6.30 -5.05
N PHE A 54 3.43 -5.36 -4.25
CA PHE A 54 2.68 -4.18 -3.79
C PHE A 54 2.15 -3.31 -4.94
N TYR A 55 2.95 -3.15 -6.00
CA TYR A 55 2.56 -2.37 -7.18
C TYR A 55 1.32 -2.97 -7.86
N GLN A 56 1.28 -4.29 -8.02
CA GLN A 56 0.12 -4.99 -8.59
C GLN A 56 -1.12 -4.82 -7.71
N LEU A 57 -0.98 -4.92 -6.38
CA LEU A 57 -2.08 -4.68 -5.46
C LEU A 57 -2.64 -3.27 -5.64
N ARG A 58 -1.77 -2.26 -5.72
CA ARG A 58 -2.16 -0.87 -6.01
C ARG A 58 -2.97 -0.80 -7.31
N GLN A 59 -2.46 -1.32 -8.42
CA GLN A 59 -3.17 -1.32 -9.71
C GLN A 59 -4.55 -1.97 -9.59
N PHE A 60 -4.66 -3.11 -8.90
CA PHE A 60 -5.93 -3.79 -8.70
C PHE A 60 -6.93 -3.02 -7.86
N VAL A 61 -6.49 -2.35 -6.80
CA VAL A 61 -7.35 -1.47 -6.02
C VAL A 61 -7.85 -0.31 -6.88
N TYR A 62 -6.97 0.35 -7.63
CA TYR A 62 -7.34 1.50 -8.47
C TYR A 62 -8.41 1.15 -9.50
N TYR A 63 -8.18 0.15 -10.34
CA TYR A 63 -9.14 -0.13 -11.41
C TYR A 63 -10.48 -0.63 -10.86
N LYS A 64 -10.48 -1.42 -9.77
CA LYS A 64 -11.71 -1.92 -9.15
C LYS A 64 -12.47 -0.79 -8.47
N ALA A 65 -11.77 0.10 -7.78
CA ALA A 65 -12.39 1.25 -7.13
C ALA A 65 -13.01 2.19 -8.18
N LEU A 66 -12.29 2.47 -9.27
CA LEU A 66 -12.81 3.25 -10.39
C LEU A 66 -14.09 2.63 -10.97
N ARG A 67 -14.10 1.32 -11.23
CA ARG A 67 -15.30 0.60 -11.71
C ARG A 67 -16.45 0.59 -10.70
N ALA A 68 -16.15 0.65 -9.42
CA ALA A 68 -17.14 0.60 -8.35
C ALA A 68 -17.67 1.98 -7.94
N GLY A 69 -17.09 3.07 -8.47
CA GLY A 69 -17.39 4.45 -8.06
C GLY A 69 -16.78 4.83 -6.71
N VAL A 70 -15.79 4.07 -6.21
CA VAL A 70 -15.15 4.32 -4.91
C VAL A 70 -13.95 5.24 -5.10
N LYS A 71 -13.92 6.36 -4.36
CA LYS A 71 -12.80 7.31 -4.40
C LYS A 71 -11.55 6.70 -3.75
N VAL A 72 -10.40 6.89 -4.39
CA VAL A 72 -9.08 6.55 -3.85
C VAL A 72 -8.27 7.82 -3.72
N VAL A 73 -7.71 8.09 -2.54
CA VAL A 73 -6.82 9.22 -2.27
C VAL A 73 -5.41 8.72 -1.97
N VAL A 74 -4.38 9.32 -2.57
CA VAL A 74 -2.98 9.01 -2.23
C VAL A 74 -2.47 9.98 -1.20
N GLY A 75 -2.16 9.48 -0.01
CA GLY A 75 -1.46 10.25 1.00
C GLY A 75 0.02 10.35 0.65
N ARG A 76 0.50 11.56 0.36
CA ARG A 76 1.93 11.85 0.44
C ARG A 76 2.33 11.80 1.90
N ARG A 77 3.27 10.93 2.25
CA ARG A 77 3.93 11.01 3.55
C ARG A 77 4.75 12.30 3.53
N LEU A 78 4.37 13.29 4.34
CA LEU A 78 5.25 14.43 4.63
C LEU A 78 6.54 13.84 5.20
N GLN A 79 7.61 13.88 4.40
CA GLN A 79 8.94 13.60 4.91
C GLN A 79 9.18 14.64 6.02
N ARG A 80 9.30 14.18 7.27
CA ARG A 80 9.79 15.03 8.35
C ARG A 80 11.27 15.27 8.06
N SER A 81 11.56 16.28 7.24
CA SER A 81 12.87 16.94 7.22
C SER A 81 12.64 18.37 7.69
N VAL A 82 12.46 18.54 9.00
CA VAL A 82 12.87 19.80 9.62
C VAL A 82 14.24 19.47 10.21
N SER A 83 15.28 19.72 9.41
CA SER A 83 16.58 20.00 10.00
C SER A 83 16.40 21.36 10.66
N ILE A 84 16.25 21.37 11.98
CA ILE A 84 16.53 22.58 12.75
C ILE A 84 18.05 22.62 12.81
N SER A 85 18.64 23.22 11.78
CA SER A 85 19.99 23.77 11.88
C SER A 85 19.80 25.20 12.37
N GLU A 86 19.95 25.43 13.67
CA GLU A 86 20.31 26.74 14.22
C GLU A 86 20.74 26.61 15.69
N ALA A 87 21.85 27.32 15.98
CA ALA A 87 22.58 27.52 17.24
C ALA A 87 23.64 26.47 17.62
#